data_AF-A0A7C4JLV9-F1
#
_entry.id   AF-A0A7C4JLV9-F1
#
_cell.length_a   1.000
_cell.length_b   1.000
_cell.length_c   1.000
_cell.angle_alpha   90.00
_cell.angle_beta   90.00
_cell.angle_gamma   90.00
#
_symmetry.space_group_name_H-M   'P 1'
#
loop_
_entity.id
_entity.type
_entity.pdbx_description
1 polymer ?
#
loop_
_entity_poly.entity_id
_entity_poly.type
_entity_poly.pdbx_seq_one_letter_code
_entity_poly.pdbx_strand_id
1 'polypeptide(L)'
;MDRRIEVCVKGRSSYVKWTLYQWILGFRDILVNEYGLDIDVKMIDGFEDPPLIIVGGLFIDKYVFDEGFVLEVIKKALDKVRVEFDKNM
;
A
#
# COMPACT_ATOMS: atom_id res chain seq x y z
N MET A 1 9.02 -19.49 -1.44
CA MET A 1 7.60 -19.09 -1.47
C MET A 1 7.58 -17.60 -1.69
N ASP A 2 7.21 -17.17 -2.90
CA ASP A 2 7.18 -15.77 -3.29
C ASP A 2 6.05 -15.04 -2.54
N ARG A 3 6.39 -14.43 -1.40
CA ARG A 3 5.46 -13.64 -0.59
C ARG A 3 5.31 -12.25 -1.21
N ARG A 4 4.70 -12.19 -2.40
CA ARG A 4 4.41 -10.94 -3.11
C ARG A 4 3.11 -10.33 -2.58
N ILE A 5 3.20 -9.09 -2.07
CA ILE A 5 2.07 -8.29 -1.61
C ILE A 5 1.82 -7.17 -2.61
N GLU A 6 0.58 -7.05 -3.06
CA GLU A 6 0.15 -5.93 -3.89
C GLU A 6 -0.18 -4.71 -3.01
N VAL A 7 0.35 -3.56 -3.40
CA VAL A 7 -0.01 -2.25 -2.85
C VAL A 7 -0.57 -1.40 -3.96
N CYS A 8 -1.86 -1.10 -3.90
CA CYS A 8 -2.58 -0.45 -4.99
C CYS A 8 -3.07 0.93 -4.56
N VAL A 9 -2.95 1.92 -5.45
CA VAL A 9 -3.63 3.21 -5.34
C VAL A 9 -4.78 3.24 -6.33
N LYS A 10 -6.02 3.16 -5.83
CA LYS A 10 -7.23 3.08 -6.63
C LYS A 10 -8.01 4.38 -6.60
N GLY A 11 -8.41 4.89 -7.75
CA GLY A 11 -9.31 6.07 -7.82
C GLY A 11 -9.27 6.76 -9.17
N ARG A 12 -9.96 7.90 -9.25
CA ARG A 12 -9.94 8.75 -10.45
C ARG A 12 -8.53 9.24 -10.74
N SER A 13 -8.23 9.50 -12.02
CA SER A 13 -6.99 10.18 -12.40
C SER A 13 -6.94 11.56 -11.74
N SER A 14 -5.99 11.75 -10.82
CA SER A 14 -5.82 12.98 -10.06
C SER A 14 -4.36 13.14 -9.65
N TYR A 15 -3.96 14.38 -9.34
CA TYR A 15 -2.63 14.66 -8.79
C TYR A 15 -2.41 13.85 -7.51
N VAL A 16 -3.41 13.79 -6.62
CA VAL A 16 -3.33 13.04 -5.36
C VAL A 16 -3.07 11.55 -5.60
N LYS A 17 -3.76 10.90 -6.55
CA LYS A 17 -3.53 9.49 -6.90
C LYS A 17 -2.09 9.26 -7.34
N TRP A 18 -1.57 10.14 -8.18
CA TRP A 18 -0.20 10.07 -8.65
C TRP A 18 0.81 10.31 -7.52
N THR A 19 0.59 11.32 -6.67
CA THR A 19 1.46 11.62 -5.51
C THR A 19 1.55 10.44 -4.55
N LEU A 20 0.41 9.85 -4.17
CA LEU A 20 0.39 8.67 -3.30
C LEU A 20 1.17 7.51 -3.94
N TYR A 21 0.97 7.25 -5.22
CA TYR A 21 1.71 6.22 -5.94
C TYR A 21 3.22 6.46 -5.93
N GLN A 22 3.67 7.70 -6.16
CA GLN A 22 5.10 8.05 -6.13
C GLN A 22 5.71 7.88 -4.74
N TRP A 23 5.04 8.31 -3.68
CA TRP A 23 5.51 8.10 -2.31
C TRP A 23 5.67 6.61 -1.99
N ILE A 24 4.67 5.79 -2.34
CA ILE A 24 4.72 4.35 -2.09
C ILE A 24 5.85 3.69 -2.87
N LEU A 25 6.08 4.08 -4.12
CA LEU A 25 7.25 3.64 -4.89
C LEU A 25 8.57 4.01 -4.19
N GLY A 26 8.68 5.24 -3.68
CA GLY A 26 9.86 5.71 -2.94
C GLY A 26 10.16 4.87 -1.69
N PHE A 27 9.12 4.34 -1.04
CA PHE A 27 9.26 3.50 0.13
C PHE A 27 9.42 2.01 -0.16
N ARG A 28 9.23 1.58 -1.41
CA ARG A 28 9.17 0.17 -1.79
C ARG A 28 10.35 -0.62 -1.24
N ASP A 29 11.56 -0.16 -1.49
CA ASP A 29 12.77 -0.88 -1.09
C ASP A 29 12.94 -0.93 0.43
N ILE A 30 12.53 0.12 1.15
CA ILE A 30 12.52 0.16 2.62
C ILE A 30 11.56 -0.92 3.14
N LEU A 31 10.34 -0.98 2.61
CA LEU A 31 9.33 -1.94 3.02
C LEU A 31 9.71 -3.39 2.67
N VAL A 32 10.28 -3.63 1.49
CA VAL A 32 10.79 -4.95 1.08
C VAL A 32 11.88 -5.43 2.04
N ASN A 33 12.85 -4.58 2.36
CA ASN A 33 13.95 -4.92 3.26
C ASN A 33 13.49 -5.14 4.71
N GLU A 34 12.58 -4.30 5.20
CA GLU A 34 12.10 -4.36 6.58
C GLU A 34 11.20 -5.59 6.84
N TYR A 35 10.38 -5.97 5.86
CA TYR A 35 9.41 -7.06 6.00
C TYR A 35 9.84 -8.39 5.39
N GLY A 36 10.87 -8.39 4.52
CA GLY A 36 11.29 -9.58 3.78
C GLY A 36 10.21 -10.09 2.81
N LEU A 37 9.44 -9.17 2.23
CA LEU A 37 8.34 -9.44 1.30
C LEU A 37 8.67 -8.86 -0.08
N ASP A 38 8.17 -9.46 -1.15
CA ASP A 38 8.14 -8.77 -2.45
C ASP A 38 6.94 -7.82 -2.48
N ILE A 39 7.13 -6.58 -2.91
CA ILE A 39 6.07 -5.56 -2.94
C ILE A 39 5.88 -5.10 -4.37
N ASP A 40 4.63 -5.20 -4.83
CA ASP A 40 4.20 -4.81 -6.16
C ASP A 40 3.26 -3.61 -6.07
N VAL A 41 3.74 -2.45 -6.53
CA VAL A 41 3.00 -1.19 -6.42
C VAL A 41 2.27 -0.91 -7.72
N LYS A 42 0.95 -0.70 -7.65
CA LYS A 42 0.10 -0.46 -8.83
C LYS A 42 -0.78 0.76 -8.68
N MET A 43 -1.09 1.40 -9.81
CA MET A 43 -2.23 2.29 -9.91
C MET A 43 -3.40 1.53 -10.53
N ILE A 44 -4.59 1.67 -9.94
CA ILE A 44 -5.82 1.06 -10.45
C ILE A 44 -6.81 2.18 -10.75
N ASP A 45 -7.43 2.15 -11.93
CA ASP A 45 -8.48 3.10 -12.25
C ASP A 45 -9.77 2.78 -11.49
N GLY A 46 -10.45 3.83 -11.07
CA GLY A 46 -11.64 3.74 -10.25
C GLY A 46 -12.41 5.04 -10.22
N PHE A 47 -13.47 5.06 -9.42
CA PHE A 47 -14.35 6.22 -9.29
C PHE A 47 -14.12 6.98 -7.98
N GLU A 48 -13.28 6.43 -7.10
CA GLU A 48 -12.97 6.96 -5.78
C GLU A 48 -12.28 8.32 -5.86
N ASP A 49 -12.81 9.26 -5.07
CA ASP A 49 -12.28 10.60 -4.86
C ASP A 49 -12.56 10.98 -3.38
N PRO A 50 -11.54 10.98 -2.51
CA PRO A 50 -10.13 10.75 -2.80
C PRO A 50 -9.77 9.32 -3.26
N PRO A 51 -8.58 9.12 -3.85
CA PRO A 51 -8.06 7.77 -4.10
C PRO A 51 -7.86 6.97 -2.80
N LEU A 52 -8.03 5.66 -2.89
CA LEU A 52 -7.85 4.68 -1.82
C LEU A 52 -6.50 3.96 -1.94
N ILE A 53 -5.88 3.63 -0.81
CA ILE A 53 -4.74 2.71 -0.75
C ILE A 53 -5.24 1.33 -0.32
N ILE A 54 -4.79 0.29 -1.02
CA ILE A 54 -5.14 -1.11 -0.75
C ILE A 54 -3.83 -1.89 -0.58
N VAL A 55 -3.66 -2.62 0.53
CA VAL A 55 -2.45 -3.38 0.84
C VAL A 55 -2.82 -4.84 1.08
N GLY A 56 -2.44 -5.75 0.19
CA GLY A 56 -2.76 -7.17 0.31
C GLY A 56 -4.27 -7.45 0.43
N GLY A 57 -5.12 -6.62 -0.19
CA GLY A 57 -6.58 -6.68 -0.07
C GLY A 57 -7.18 -5.88 1.10
N LEU A 58 -6.37 -5.34 2.03
CA LEU A 58 -6.83 -4.47 3.10
C LEU A 58 -6.98 -3.03 2.62
N PHE A 59 -8.17 -2.47 2.79
CA PHE A 59 -8.45 -1.07 2.49
C PHE A 59 -7.96 -0.15 3.61
N ILE A 60 -7.23 0.91 3.23
CA ILE A 60 -6.84 1.97 4.15
C ILE A 60 -7.84 3.10 4.03
N ASP A 61 -8.82 3.13 4.95
CA ASP A 61 -9.88 4.15 5.02
C ASP A 61 -9.43 5.41 5.76
N LYS A 62 -8.23 5.92 5.43
CA LYS A 62 -7.72 7.16 6.00
C LYS A 62 -7.27 8.07 4.88
N TYR A 63 -7.73 9.31 4.96
CA TYR A 63 -7.25 10.36 4.08
C TYR A 63 -5.79 10.65 4.43
N VAL A 64 -4.89 10.40 3.49
CA VAL A 64 -3.46 10.63 3.68
C VAL A 64 -3.01 11.82 2.83
N PHE A 65 -2.50 12.86 3.48
CA PHE A 65 -1.93 14.04 2.83
C PHE A 65 -0.45 14.26 3.17
N ASP A 66 0.14 13.37 3.96
CA ASP A 66 1.53 13.46 4.41
C ASP A 66 2.27 12.17 4.05
N GLU A 67 3.47 12.34 3.47
CA GLU A 67 4.33 11.26 3.00
C GLU A 67 4.71 10.30 4.13
N GLY A 68 5.07 10.84 5.31
CA GLY A 68 5.39 10.04 6.49
C GLY A 68 4.19 9.25 7.00
N PHE A 69 3.01 9.86 7.01
CA PHE A 69 1.78 9.18 7.39
C PHE A 69 1.42 8.04 6.42
N VAL A 70 1.67 8.17 5.11
CA VAL A 70 1.48 7.07 4.13
C VAL A 70 2.29 5.86 4.54
N LEU A 71 3.57 6.06 4.84
CA LEU A 71 4.46 4.98 5.22
C LEU A 71 3.95 4.25 6.47
N GLU A 72 3.57 4.99 7.50
CA GLU A 72 3.07 4.42 8.75
C GLU A 72 1.78 3.59 8.56
N VAL A 73 0.84 4.06 7.73
CA VAL A 73 -0.40 3.32 7.50
C VAL A 73 -0.17 2.05 6.68
N ILE A 74 0.77 2.07 5.73
CA ILE A 74 1.14 0.88 4.96
C ILE A 74 1.83 -0.14 5.84
N LYS A 75 2.77 0.28 6.70
CA LYS A 75 3.41 -0.61 7.69
C LYS A 75 2.39 -1.31 8.57
N LYS A 76 1.45 -0.54 9.13
CA LYS A 76 0.34 -1.09 9.94
C LYS A 76 -0.54 -2.08 9.16
N ALA A 77 -0.74 -1.86 7.87
CA ALA A 77 -1.47 -2.79 7.02
C ALA A 77 -0.66 -4.07 6.76
N LEU A 78 0.64 -3.95 6.45
CA LEU A 78 1.56 -5.08 6.26
C LEU A 78 1.68 -5.94 7.52
N ASP A 79 1.73 -5.33 8.71
CA ASP A 79 1.75 -6.05 9.99
C ASP A 79 0.51 -6.95 10.13
N LYS A 80 -0.68 -6.44 9.77
CA LYS A 80 -1.93 -7.20 9.82
C LYS A 80 -1.95 -8.33 8.81
N VAL A 81 -1.58 -8.02 7.56
CA VAL A 81 -1.50 -9.00 6.47
C VAL A 81 -0.56 -10.14 6.86
N ARG A 82 0.59 -9.83 7.46
CA ARG A 82 1.57 -10.83 7.92
C ARG A 82 1.00 -11.75 9.01
N VAL A 83 0.28 -11.20 10.00
CA VAL A 83 -0.37 -12.01 11.04
C VAL A 83 -1.39 -12.98 10.45
N GLU A 84 -2.11 -12.60 9.40
CA GLU A 84 -3.05 -13.50 8.71
C GLU A 84 -2.33 -14.59 7.93
N PHE A 85 -1.18 -14.29 7.30
CA PHE A 85 -0.36 -15.31 6.64
C PHE A 85 0.21 -16.33 7.61
N ASP A 86 0.74 -15.89 8.75
CA ASP A 86 1.36 -16.79 9.73
C ASP A 86 0.32 -17.68 10.46
N LYS A 87 -0.96 -17.28 10.49
CA LYS A 87 -2.07 -18.10 11.03
C LYS A 87 -2.58 -19.19 10.08
N ASN A 88 -2.31 -19.05 8.78
CA ASN A 88 -2.77 -19.97 7.74
C ASN A 88 -1.69 -20.97 7.30
N MET A 89 -0.54 -20.99 7.98
CA MET A 89 0.51 -22.02 7.90
C MET A 89 0.36 -23.04 9.03
#